data_AF-A0A1H3KEX5-F1
#
_entry.id   AF-A0A1H3KEX5-F1
#
_cell.length_a   1.000
_cell.length_b   1.000
_cell.length_c   1.000
_cell.angle_alpha   90.00
_cell.angle_beta   90.00
_cell.angle_gamma   90.00
#
_symmetry.space_group_name_H-M   'P 1'
#
loop_
_entity.id
_entity.type
_entity.pdbx_description
1 polymer ?
#
loop_
_entity_poly.entity_id
_entity_poly.type
_entity_poly.pdbx_seq_one_letter_code
_entity_poly.pdbx_strand_id
1 'polypeptide(L)'
;MAGRYVTYISQLAGADVVGTYGPQPVTPAQLADLSAKQPDLVLDNAHMSTGPVLPGSPAKQVSLINYPEENLDLLDVYRTDAQRIVEALRP
;
A
#
# COMPACT_ATOMS: atom_id res chain seq x y z
N MET A 1 -5.16 -11.92 -6.61
CA MET A 1 -3.82 -11.60 -7.16
C MET A 1 -3.31 -10.25 -6.68
N ALA A 2 -4.13 -9.17 -6.65
CA ALA A 2 -3.77 -7.82 -6.17
C ALA A 2 -2.92 -7.75 -4.89
N GLY A 3 -3.32 -8.44 -3.80
CA GLY A 3 -2.58 -8.40 -2.53
C GLY A 3 -1.16 -8.96 -2.58
N ARG A 4 -0.84 -9.86 -3.53
CA ARG A 4 0.51 -10.43 -3.66
C ARG A 4 1.53 -9.43 -4.21
N TYR A 5 1.10 -8.56 -5.12
CA TYR A 5 1.97 -7.53 -5.67
C TYR A 5 2.34 -6.50 -4.60
N VAL A 6 1.35 -5.94 -3.90
CA VAL A 6 1.59 -4.95 -2.83
C VAL A 6 2.48 -5.53 -1.72
N THR A 7 2.25 -6.79 -1.33
CA THR A 7 3.10 -7.48 -0.35
C THR A 7 4.53 -7.67 -0.86
N TYR A 8 4.73 -7.96 -2.15
CA TYR A 8 6.06 -8.05 -2.73
C TYR A 8 6.77 -6.69 -2.75
N ILE A 9 6.06 -5.63 -3.15
CA ILE A 9 6.63 -4.27 -3.17
C ILE A 9 6.99 -3.79 -1.76
N SER A 10 6.19 -4.09 -0.74
CA SER A 10 6.53 -3.72 0.65
C SER A 10 7.83 -4.37 1.11
N GLN A 11 8.03 -5.65 0.79
CA GLN A 11 9.26 -6.38 1.09
C GLN A 11 10.45 -5.82 0.30
N LEU A 12 10.27 -5.51 -0.98
CA LEU A 12 11.31 -4.92 -1.82
C LEU A 12 11.75 -3.54 -1.31
N ALA A 13 10.82 -2.76 -0.78
CA ALA A 13 11.08 -1.46 -0.14
C ALA A 13 11.76 -1.58 1.24
N GLY A 14 11.95 -2.81 1.75
CA GLY A 14 12.57 -3.05 3.06
C GLY A 14 11.67 -2.72 4.25
N ALA A 15 10.34 -2.70 4.06
CA ALA A 15 9.40 -2.40 5.12
C ALA A 15 9.30 -3.55 6.14
N ASP A 16 9.13 -3.21 7.42
CA ASP A 16 8.65 -4.15 8.43
C ASP A 16 7.14 -4.32 8.28
N VAL A 17 6.70 -5.47 7.75
CA VAL A 17 5.30 -5.69 7.39
C VAL A 17 4.49 -6.11 8.61
N VAL A 18 3.80 -5.15 9.21
CA VAL A 18 2.96 -5.38 10.41
C VAL A 18 1.58 -5.95 10.11
N GLY A 19 1.17 -6.02 8.83
CA GLY A 19 -0.09 -6.62 8.40
C GLY A 19 -0.28 -6.60 6.88
N THR A 20 -1.00 -7.60 6.37
CA THR A 20 -1.41 -7.71 4.95
C THR A 20 -2.88 -8.08 4.89
N TYR A 21 -3.65 -7.37 4.07
CA TYR A 21 -5.10 -7.51 3.99
C TYR A 21 -5.57 -7.68 2.54
N GLY A 22 -6.76 -8.26 2.37
CA GLY A 22 -7.35 -8.55 1.07
C GLY A 22 -7.45 -10.06 0.74
N PRO A 23 -8.12 -10.41 -0.37
CA PRO A 23 -8.83 -9.51 -1.29
C PRO A 23 -10.16 -9.00 -0.72
N GLN A 24 -10.64 -9.57 0.40
CA GLN A 24 -11.84 -9.08 1.06
C GLN A 24 -11.57 -7.73 1.75
N PRO A 25 -12.58 -6.86 1.85
CA PRO A 25 -12.48 -5.64 2.64
C PRO A 25 -11.99 -5.92 4.06
N VAL A 26 -11.21 -4.99 4.61
CA VAL A 26 -10.78 -5.08 6.02
C VAL A 26 -11.99 -5.03 6.93
N THR A 27 -12.02 -5.92 7.92
CA THR A 27 -13.05 -5.91 8.96
C THR A 27 -12.75 -4.83 10.01
N PRO A 28 -13.76 -4.37 10.79
CA PRO A 28 -13.52 -3.41 11.87
C PRO A 28 -12.48 -3.88 12.91
N ALA A 29 -12.47 -5.18 13.23
CA ALA A 29 -11.49 -5.75 14.17
C ALA A 29 -10.07 -5.68 13.60
N GLN A 30 -9.88 -6.04 12.34
CA GLN A 30 -8.58 -5.93 11.66
C GLN A 30 -8.10 -4.48 11.56
N LEU A 31 -9.02 -3.53 11.38
CA LEU A 31 -8.70 -2.11 11.34
C LEU A 31 -8.27 -1.60 12.73
N ALA A 32 -8.95 -2.04 13.79
CA ALA A 32 -8.55 -1.72 15.16
C ALA A 32 -7.15 -2.28 15.48
N ASP A 33 -6.89 -3.54 15.12
CA ASP A 33 -5.59 -4.18 15.29
C ASP A 33 -4.49 -3.47 14.50
N LEU A 34 -4.78 -3.05 13.26
CA LEU A 34 -3.84 -2.29 12.43
C LEU A 34 -3.54 -0.91 13.04
N SER A 35 -4.58 -0.20 13.50
CA SER A 35 -4.43 1.11 14.14
C SER A 35 -3.56 1.04 15.39
N ALA A 36 -3.74 -0.01 16.22
CA ALA A 36 -2.94 -0.25 17.41
C ALA A 36 -1.45 -0.52 17.12
N LYS A 37 -1.12 -0.99 15.92
CA LYS A 37 0.27 -1.21 15.47
C LYS A 37 0.97 0.08 15.02
N GLN A 38 0.24 1.18 14.88
CA GLN A 38 0.77 2.51 14.50
C GLN A 38 1.72 2.48 13.29
N PRO A 39 1.28 1.98 12.12
CA PRO A 39 2.15 1.88 10.95
C PRO A 39 2.55 3.27 10.44
N ASP A 40 3.77 3.39 9.90
CA ASP A 40 4.21 4.61 9.22
C ASP A 40 3.59 4.76 7.82
N LEU A 41 3.35 3.63 7.14
CA LEU A 41 2.84 3.57 5.78
C LEU A 41 1.63 2.63 5.68
N VAL A 42 0.67 3.01 4.84
CA VAL A 42 -0.35 2.12 4.28
C VAL A 42 -0.11 2.02 2.78
N LEU A 43 0.34 0.85 2.30
CA LEU A 43 0.43 0.59 0.87
C LEU A 43 -0.90 0.02 0.39
N ASP A 44 -1.64 0.80 -0.39
CA ASP A 44 -2.97 0.44 -0.89
C ASP A 44 -2.92 0.17 -2.40
N ASN A 45 -3.68 -0.81 -2.88
CA ASN A 45 -3.77 -1.04 -4.31
C ASN A 45 -4.78 -0.07 -4.91
N ALA A 46 -4.31 0.88 -5.73
CA ALA A 46 -5.14 1.89 -6.38
C ALA A 46 -6.33 1.28 -7.15
N HIS A 47 -6.13 0.13 -7.81
CA HIS A 47 -7.18 -0.54 -8.57
C HIS A 47 -8.26 -1.23 -7.74
N MET A 48 -8.03 -1.39 -6.43
CA MET A 48 -8.97 -2.01 -5.49
C MET A 48 -9.31 -1.08 -4.32
N SER A 49 -8.87 0.19 -4.38
CA SER A 49 -8.99 1.13 -3.27
C SER A 49 -10.44 1.48 -3.00
N THR A 50 -10.79 1.57 -1.71
CA THR A 50 -12.08 2.08 -1.24
C THR A 50 -11.92 3.41 -0.48
N GLY A 51 -10.78 4.08 -0.63
CA GLY A 51 -10.45 5.33 0.06
C GLY A 51 -9.41 5.18 1.18
N PRO A 52 -9.25 6.20 2.04
CA PRO A 52 -8.28 6.17 3.14
C PRO A 52 -8.56 5.02 4.13
N VAL A 53 -7.56 4.18 4.40
CA VAL A 53 -7.68 3.02 5.30
C VAL A 53 -7.67 3.45 6.76
N LEU A 54 -6.73 4.34 7.14
CA LEU A 54 -6.58 4.83 8.52
C LEU A 54 -6.79 6.35 8.58
N PRO A 55 -8.02 6.84 8.38
CA PRO A 55 -8.29 8.28 8.49
C PRO A 55 -8.00 8.78 9.91
N GLY A 56 -7.26 9.88 10.02
CA GLY A 56 -6.86 10.48 11.30
C GLY A 56 -5.63 9.86 11.97
N SER A 57 -5.02 8.83 11.36
CA SER A 57 -3.70 8.33 11.75
C SER A 57 -2.59 9.19 11.15
N PRO A 58 -1.39 9.26 11.76
CA PRO A 58 -0.20 9.83 11.13
C PRO A 58 0.34 8.98 9.96
N ALA A 59 -0.16 7.76 9.77
CA ALA A 59 0.25 6.87 8.69
C ALA A 59 0.06 7.50 7.30
N LYS A 60 1.10 7.47 6.46
CA LYS A 60 1.00 7.97 5.08
C LYS A 60 0.47 6.86 4.18
N GLN A 61 -0.67 7.10 3.52
CA GLN A 61 -1.21 6.16 2.54
C GLN A 61 -0.60 6.39 1.16
N VAL A 62 -0.07 5.32 0.57
CA VAL A 62 0.57 5.31 -0.75
C VAL A 62 -0.24 4.41 -1.67
N SER A 63 -0.79 5.00 -2.73
CA SER A 63 -1.53 4.26 -3.75
C SER A 63 -0.56 3.62 -4.75
N LEU A 64 -0.50 2.30 -4.78
CA LEU A 64 0.32 1.50 -5.69
C LEU A 64 -0.50 0.97 -6.86
N ILE A 65 0.13 0.85 -8.03
CA ILE A 65 -0.49 0.36 -9.27
C ILE A 65 0.01 -1.07 -9.51
N ASN A 66 -0.87 -2.07 -9.57
CA ASN A 66 -0.45 -3.48 -9.66
C ASN A 66 -0.47 -4.09 -11.08
N TYR A 67 -0.83 -3.31 -12.08
CA TYR A 67 -0.74 -3.66 -13.51
C TYR A 67 -0.69 -2.37 -14.34
N PRO A 68 -0.11 -2.39 -15.55
CA PRO A 68 0.02 -1.17 -16.33
C PRO A 68 -1.34 -0.61 -16.76
N GLU A 69 -1.50 0.71 -16.63
CA GLU A 69 -2.59 1.46 -17.22
C GLU A 69 -2.26 1.84 -18.68
N GLU A 70 -3.12 2.61 -19.34
CA GLU A 70 -2.82 3.10 -20.69
C GLU A 70 -1.52 3.91 -20.69
N ASN A 71 -0.58 3.52 -21.55
CA ASN A 71 0.75 4.13 -21.73
C ASN A 71 1.80 3.85 -20.64
N LEU A 72 1.59 2.85 -19.77
CA LEU A 72 2.64 2.34 -18.89
C LEU A 72 3.10 0.96 -19.36
N ASP A 73 4.41 0.69 -19.29
CA ASP A 73 4.93 -0.67 -19.32
C ASP A 73 5.10 -1.25 -17.90
N LEU A 74 5.46 -2.53 -17.81
CA LEU A 74 5.64 -3.19 -16.52
C LEU A 74 6.78 -2.57 -15.69
N LEU A 75 7.86 -2.10 -16.31
CA LEU A 75 8.95 -1.43 -15.61
C LEU A 75 8.51 -0.06 -15.09
N ASP A 76 7.66 0.65 -15.84
CA ASP A 76 7.11 1.92 -15.40
C ASP A 76 6.24 1.77 -14.16
N VAL A 77 5.45 0.70 -14.07
CA VAL A 77 4.72 0.35 -12.84
C VAL A 77 5.65 0.28 -11.62
N TYR A 78 6.76 -0.47 -11.72
CA TYR A 78 7.73 -0.56 -10.62
C TYR A 78 8.40 0.78 -10.31
N ARG A 79 8.77 1.57 -11.34
CA ARG A 79 9.42 2.88 -11.15
C ARG A 79 8.48 3.87 -10.47
N THR A 80 7.22 3.94 -10.92
CA THR A 80 6.20 4.82 -10.36
C THR A 80 5.92 4.46 -8.90
N ASP A 81 5.72 3.19 -8.59
CA ASP A 81 5.46 2.75 -7.21
C ASP A 81 6.67 3.01 -6.30
N ALA A 82 7.90 2.75 -6.77
CA ALA A 82 9.11 3.06 -6.04
C ALA A 82 9.24 4.57 -5.75
N GLN A 83 8.96 5.43 -6.73
CA GLN A 83 8.97 6.88 -6.56
C GLN A 83 7.96 7.33 -5.50
N ARG A 84 6.73 6.83 -5.57
CA ARG A 84 5.67 7.16 -4.61
C ARG A 84 6.04 6.76 -3.17
N ILE A 85 6.64 5.59 -3.00
CA ILE A 85 7.12 5.12 -1.69
C ILE A 85 8.26 6.02 -1.19
N VAL A 86 9.25 6.32 -2.04
CA VAL A 86 10.37 7.20 -1.68
C VAL A 86 9.89 8.60 -1.29
N GLU A 87 8.95 9.17 -2.04
CA GLU A 87 8.35 10.47 -1.74
C GLU A 87 7.60 10.45 -0.41
N ALA A 88 6.84 9.39 -0.13
CA ALA A 88 6.16 9.23 1.15
C ALA A 88 7.14 9.10 2.32
N LEU A 89 8.32 8.50 2.13
CA LEU A 89 9.32 8.34 3.19
C LEU A 89 10.20 9.58 3.40
N ARG A 90 10.16 10.57 2.51
CA ARG A 90 10.92 11.81 2.71
C ARG A 90 10.33 12.64 3.86
N PRO A 91 11.19 13.36 4.62
CA PRO A 91 10.77 14.29 5.66
C PRO A 91 9.88 15.43 5.14
#